data_AF-A0A4R3KXQ1-F1
#
_entry.id   AF-A0A4R3KXQ1-F1
#
_cell.length_a   1.000
_cell.length_b   1.000
_cell.length_c   1.000
_cell.angle_alpha   90.00
_cell.angle_beta   90.00
_cell.angle_gamma   90.00
#
_symmetry.space_group_name_H-M   'P 1'
#
loop_
_entity.id
_entity.type
_entity.pdbx_description
1 polymer ?
#
loop_
_entity_poly.entity_id
_entity_poly.type
_entity_poly.pdbx_seq_one_letter_code
_entity_poly.pdbx_strand_id
1 'polypeptide(L)'
;MTSSSTAKYKVMLVAYKDIEPRVKNIITKHSVCNIKDKNVFDRLLQKQTNYQGSGRNFNLNDRIGIYLGWFKDKISEKLEEGYILDIIEVHKSYGNTREELLKALDIEYGDDILVLDIQEL
;
A
#
# COMPACT_ATOMS: atom_id res chain seq x y z
N MET A 1 -3.31 25.07 -22.73
CA MET A 1 -4.19 24.30 -21.83
C MET A 1 -3.52 22.97 -21.57
N THR A 2 -2.79 22.88 -20.47
CA THR A 2 -2.12 21.65 -20.02
C THR A 2 -3.19 20.73 -19.44
N SER A 3 -3.35 19.55 -20.04
CA SER A 3 -4.16 18.46 -19.51
C SER A 3 -3.68 18.17 -18.08
N SER A 4 -4.46 18.58 -17.06
CA SER A 4 -4.27 18.07 -15.72
C SER A 4 -4.56 16.57 -15.80
N SER A 5 -3.53 15.72 -15.78
CA SER A 5 -3.73 14.30 -15.56
C SER A 5 -4.31 14.17 -14.16
N THR A 6 -5.64 14.15 -14.05
CA THR A 6 -6.34 13.86 -12.80
C THR A 6 -5.97 12.44 -12.43
N ALA A 7 -4.98 12.29 -11.54
CA ALA A 7 -4.61 10.98 -11.01
C ALA A 7 -5.89 10.24 -10.59
N LYS A 8 -6.05 9.00 -11.05
CA LYS A 8 -7.25 8.18 -10.84
C LYS A 8 -7.22 7.45 -9.50
N TYR A 9 -6.03 7.19 -8.99
CA TYR A 9 -5.83 6.42 -7.78
C TYR A 9 -4.90 7.14 -6.79
N LYS A 10 -5.12 6.85 -5.52
CA LYS A 10 -4.23 7.16 -4.41
C LYS A 10 -3.79 5.85 -3.79
N VAL A 11 -2.50 5.69 -3.56
CA VAL A 11 -1.90 4.46 -3.06
C VAL A 11 -1.20 4.78 -1.76
N MET A 12 -1.54 4.05 -0.70
CA MET A 12 -1.01 4.28 0.64
C MET A 12 -0.27 3.03 1.12
N LEU A 13 0.87 3.25 1.77
CA LEU A 13 1.56 2.19 2.52
C LEU A 13 1.20 2.34 4.00
N VAL A 14 0.56 1.32 4.56
CA VAL A 14 0.18 1.29 5.98
C VAL A 14 0.96 0.18 6.66
N ALA A 15 1.68 0.50 7.73
CA ALA A 15 2.30 -0.47 8.61
C ALA A 15 1.47 -0.61 9.88
N TYR A 16 1.40 -1.82 10.43
CA TYR A 16 0.77 -2.06 11.72
C TYR A 16 1.36 -3.26 12.46
N LYS A 17 1.28 -3.24 13.78
CA LYS A 17 1.66 -4.34 14.68
C LYS A 17 0.71 -4.36 15.88
N ASP A 18 0.53 -5.52 16.50
CA ASP A 18 -0.21 -5.66 17.76
C ASP A 18 -1.64 -5.07 17.82
N ILE A 19 -2.30 -4.92 16.66
CA ILE A 19 -3.66 -4.38 16.56
C ILE A 19 -4.75 -5.44 16.74
N GLU A 20 -5.92 -5.00 17.23
CA GLU A 20 -7.10 -5.85 17.35
C GLU A 20 -7.60 -6.38 15.99
N PRO A 21 -8.21 -7.57 15.93
CA PRO A 21 -8.74 -8.15 14.69
C PRO A 21 -9.74 -7.24 13.95
N ARG A 22 -10.53 -6.46 14.69
CA ARG A 22 -11.50 -5.53 14.09
C ARG A 22 -10.81 -4.41 13.32
N VAL A 23 -9.77 -3.82 13.90
CA VAL A 23 -8.98 -2.74 13.27
C VAL A 23 -8.21 -3.28 12.07
N LYS A 24 -7.61 -4.47 12.23
CA LYS A 24 -6.95 -5.17 11.11
C LYS A 24 -7.88 -5.41 9.93
N ASN A 25 -9.13 -5.79 10.18
CA ASN A 25 -10.12 -5.99 9.12
C ASN A 25 -10.45 -4.67 8.39
N ILE A 26 -10.46 -3.53 9.10
CA ILE A 26 -10.68 -2.21 8.50
C ILE A 26 -9.54 -1.87 7.54
N ILE A 27 -8.28 -2.04 7.97
CA ILE A 27 -7.08 -1.76 7.15
C ILE A 27 -7.04 -2.68 5.92
N THR A 28 -7.19 -3.99 6.14
CA THR A 28 -7.00 -5.00 5.08
C THR A 28 -8.13 -5.07 4.05
N LYS A 29 -9.32 -4.53 4.33
CA LYS A 29 -10.49 -4.57 3.44
C LYS A 29 -10.23 -4.00 2.04
N HIS A 30 -9.33 -3.02 1.95
CA HIS A 30 -8.96 -2.36 0.69
C HIS A 30 -7.51 -2.60 0.32
N SER A 31 -6.84 -3.54 1.00
CA SER A 31 -5.48 -3.92 0.66
C SER A 31 -5.45 -4.63 -0.68
N VAL A 32 -4.53 -4.19 -1.53
CA VAL A 32 -4.18 -4.88 -2.77
C VAL A 32 -2.96 -5.77 -2.61
N CYS A 33 -2.17 -5.57 -1.55
CA CYS A 33 -0.98 -6.36 -1.26
C CYS A 33 -0.68 -6.34 0.24
N ASN A 34 -0.59 -7.52 0.86
CA ASN A 34 -0.24 -7.70 2.27
C ASN A 34 1.14 -8.35 2.39
N ILE A 35 2.03 -7.71 3.17
CA ILE A 35 3.43 -8.06 3.32
C ILE A 35 3.69 -8.34 4.80
N LYS A 36 3.70 -9.63 5.15
CA LYS A 36 3.75 -10.08 6.55
C LYS A 36 5.15 -10.24 7.10
N ASP A 37 6.11 -10.49 6.22
CA ASP A 37 7.48 -10.80 6.57
C ASP A 37 8.40 -10.61 5.36
N LYS A 38 9.72 -10.66 5.62
CA LYS A 38 10.77 -10.50 4.62
C LYS A 38 10.73 -11.58 3.53
N ASN A 39 10.35 -12.81 3.86
CA ASN A 39 10.27 -13.89 2.87
C ASN A 39 9.13 -13.64 1.86
N VAL A 40 7.98 -13.14 2.32
CA VAL A 40 6.88 -12.71 1.45
C VAL A 40 7.35 -11.56 0.57
N PHE A 41 8.02 -10.57 1.14
CA PHE A 41 8.52 -9.41 0.41
C PHE A 41 9.52 -9.79 -0.70
N ASP A 42 10.51 -10.62 -0.39
CA ASP A 42 11.51 -11.07 -1.37
C ASP A 42 10.86 -11.84 -2.53
N ARG A 43 9.86 -12.68 -2.24
CA ARG A 43 9.08 -13.37 -3.28
C ARG A 43 8.29 -12.41 -4.16
N LEU A 44 7.73 -11.34 -3.60
CA LEU A 44 7.00 -10.32 -4.35
C LEU A 44 7.96 -9.53 -5.26
N LEU A 45 9.15 -9.17 -4.77
CA LEU A 45 10.19 -8.52 -5.57
C LEU A 45 10.71 -9.41 -6.70
N GLN A 46 10.92 -10.71 -6.47
CA GLN A 46 11.30 -11.65 -7.53
C GLN A 46 10.22 -11.78 -8.62
N LYS A 47 8.94 -11.70 -8.23
CA LYS A 47 7.85 -11.69 -9.20
C LYS A 47 7.84 -10.40 -10.01
N GLN A 48 8.14 -9.25 -9.39
CA GLN A 48 8.26 -7.95 -10.08
C GLN A 48 9.28 -8.03 -11.24
N THR A 49 10.45 -8.65 -11.01
CA THR A 49 11.49 -8.76 -12.06
C THR A 49 11.12 -9.69 -13.23
N ASN A 50 10.11 -10.54 -13.05
CA ASN A 50 9.62 -11.46 -14.08
C ASN A 50 8.45 -10.91 -14.91
N TYR A 51 7.93 -9.72 -14.58
CA TYR A 51 6.88 -9.07 -15.39
C TYR A 51 7.51 -8.32 -16.58
N GLN A 52 7.61 -9.00 -17.73
CA GLN A 52 7.78 -8.34 -19.03
C GLN A 52 6.41 -7.82 -19.52
N GLY A 53 6.09 -6.58 -19.16
CA GLY A 53 4.83 -5.92 -19.53
C GLY A 53 4.64 -5.87 -21.05
N SER A 54 3.85 -6.79 -21.59
CA SER A 54 3.48 -6.86 -23.00
C SER A 54 1.96 -6.76 -23.15
N GLY A 55 1.42 -5.53 -23.13
CA GLY A 55 0.02 -5.30 -23.54
C GLY A 55 -0.65 -4.04 -23.01
N ARG A 56 -1.63 -3.53 -23.77
CA ARG A 56 -2.45 -2.32 -23.53
C ARG A 56 -3.34 -2.36 -22.27
N ASN A 57 -3.28 -3.42 -21.45
CA ASN A 57 -4.12 -3.57 -20.25
C ASN A 57 -3.25 -3.66 -19.00
N PHE A 58 -3.14 -2.53 -18.29
CA PHE A 58 -2.42 -2.40 -17.03
C PHE A 58 -3.22 -3.05 -15.88
N ASN A 59 -2.91 -4.31 -15.58
CA ASN A 59 -3.68 -5.10 -14.61
C ASN A 59 -3.25 -4.80 -13.16
N LEU A 60 -3.96 -5.36 -12.18
CA LEU A 60 -3.67 -5.12 -10.76
C LEU A 60 -2.27 -5.58 -10.34
N ASN A 61 -1.77 -6.70 -10.90
CA ASN A 61 -0.44 -7.21 -10.56
C ASN A 61 0.67 -6.29 -11.09
N ASP A 62 0.50 -5.72 -12.29
CA ASP A 62 1.42 -4.73 -12.85
C ASP A 62 1.51 -3.50 -11.93
N ARG A 63 0.37 -3.04 -11.42
CA ARG A 63 0.30 -1.91 -10.48
C ARG A 63 0.95 -2.23 -9.14
N ILE A 64 0.67 -3.39 -8.56
CA ILE A 64 1.33 -3.84 -7.32
C ILE A 64 2.85 -3.88 -7.51
N GLY A 65 3.34 -4.36 -8.66
CA GLY A 65 4.76 -4.33 -8.99
C GLY A 65 5.35 -2.91 -8.94
N ILE A 66 4.65 -1.90 -9.44
CA ILE A 66 5.08 -0.50 -9.36
C ILE A 66 5.08 0.00 -7.92
N TYR A 67 4.01 -0.30 -7.17
CA TYR A 67 3.87 0.14 -5.77
C TYR A 67 4.96 -0.43 -4.88
N LEU A 68 5.31 -1.71 -5.07
CA LEU A 68 6.45 -2.34 -4.39
C LEU A 68 7.77 -1.64 -4.70
N GLY A 69 7.94 -1.15 -5.94
CA GLY A 69 9.11 -0.35 -6.31
C GLY A 69 9.17 0.99 -5.57
N TRP A 70 8.05 1.70 -5.46
CA TRP A 70 7.99 2.98 -4.73
C TRP A 70 8.26 2.84 -3.24
N PHE A 71 7.76 1.76 -2.64
CA PHE A 71 7.76 1.57 -1.19
C PHE A 71 8.87 0.67 -0.69
N LYS A 72 9.76 0.20 -1.56
CA LYS A 72 10.71 -0.87 -1.28
C LYS A 72 11.49 -0.66 0.02
N ASP A 73 12.09 0.52 0.17
CA ASP A 73 12.99 0.81 1.30
C ASP A 73 12.20 0.91 2.61
N LYS A 74 11.04 1.60 2.58
CA LYS A 74 10.14 1.73 3.74
C LYS A 74 9.57 0.39 4.19
N ILE A 75 9.22 -0.49 3.24
CA ILE A 75 8.78 -1.86 3.54
C ILE A 75 9.90 -2.62 4.24
N SER A 76 11.13 -2.59 3.71
CA SER A 76 12.25 -3.31 4.30
C SER A 76 12.54 -2.85 5.73
N GLU A 77 12.58 -1.53 5.95
CA GLU A 77 12.83 -0.94 7.27
C GLU A 77 11.78 -1.39 8.30
N LYS A 78 10.50 -1.28 7.96
CA LYS A 78 9.41 -1.56 8.91
C LYS A 78 9.19 -3.05 9.16
N LEU A 79 9.53 -3.91 8.20
CA LEU A 79 9.56 -5.36 8.45
C LEU A 79 10.63 -5.73 9.49
N GLU A 80 11.77 -5.03 9.52
CA GLU A 80 12.82 -5.27 10.52
C GLU A 80 12.41 -4.80 11.92
N GLU A 81 11.54 -3.79 12.00
CA GLU A 81 10.89 -3.34 13.24
C GLU A 81 9.71 -4.24 13.68
N GLY A 82 9.37 -5.27 12.91
CA GLY A 82 8.32 -6.25 13.25
C GLY A 82 6.90 -5.88 12.81
N TYR A 83 6.74 -4.88 11.94
CA TYR A 83 5.43 -4.51 11.40
C TYR A 83 4.99 -5.45 10.28
N ILE A 84 3.67 -5.58 10.13
CA ILE A 84 3.03 -6.06 8.90
C ILE A 84 2.69 -4.82 8.06
N LEU A 85 2.82 -4.92 6.74
CA LEU A 85 2.48 -3.83 5.84
C LEU A 85 1.37 -4.19 4.87
N ASP A 86 0.51 -3.23 4.58
CA ASP A 86 -0.50 -3.29 3.54
C ASP A 86 -0.34 -2.13 2.56
N ILE A 87 -0.42 -2.44 1.27
CA ILE A 87 -0.56 -1.45 0.21
C ILE A 87 -2.05 -1.30 -0.09
N ILE A 88 -2.58 -0.10 0.08
CA ILE A 88 -4.00 0.21 -0.10
C ILE A 88 -4.16 1.11 -1.32
N GLU A 89 -4.97 0.67 -2.29
CA GLU A 89 -5.32 1.45 -3.48
C GLU A 89 -6.74 2.02 -3.34
N VAL A 90 -6.88 3.34 -3.45
CA VAL A 90 -8.16 4.05 -3.37
C VAL A 90 -8.39 4.82 -4.66
N HIS A 91 -9.46 4.47 -5.38
CA HIS A 91 -9.89 5.25 -6.54
C HIS A 91 -10.43 6.62 -6.09
N LYS A 92 -10.03 7.72 -6.76
CA LYS A 92 -10.38 9.09 -6.34
C LYS A 92 -11.89 9.37 -6.31
N SER A 93 -12.69 8.63 -7.09
CA SER A 93 -14.15 8.76 -7.04
C SER A 93 -14.76 8.37 -5.69
N TYR A 94 -14.03 7.65 -4.84
CA TYR A 94 -14.46 7.33 -3.47
C TYR A 94 -14.18 8.46 -2.47
N GLY A 95 -13.61 9.58 -2.92
CA GLY A 95 -13.27 10.72 -2.09
C GLY A 95 -12.11 10.44 -1.12
N ASN A 96 -11.95 11.32 -0.12
CA ASN A 96 -10.85 11.25 0.85
C ASN A 96 -11.19 10.50 2.13
N THR A 97 -12.44 10.05 2.32
CA THR A 97 -12.91 9.45 3.59
C THR A 97 -12.06 8.27 4.04
N ARG A 98 -11.49 7.50 3.10
CA ARG A 98 -10.61 6.36 3.43
C ARG A 98 -9.23 6.79 3.87
N GLU A 99 -8.68 7.82 3.25
CA GLU A 99 -7.41 8.42 3.68
C GLU A 99 -7.58 9.04 5.07
N GLU A 100 -8.66 9.78 5.28
CA GLU A 100 -8.99 10.39 6.58
C GLU A 100 -9.15 9.33 7.66
N LEU A 101 -9.82 8.21 7.36
CA LEU A 101 -9.95 7.10 8.29
C LEU A 101 -8.58 6.49 8.66
N LEU A 102 -7.72 6.21 7.68
CA LEU A 102 -6.40 5.63 7.94
C LEU A 102 -5.49 6.60 8.70
N LYS A 103 -5.56 7.90 8.40
CA LYS A 103 -4.86 8.94 9.16
C LYS A 103 -5.40 9.09 10.57
N ALA A 104 -6.71 8.92 10.78
CA ALA A 104 -7.29 8.93 12.11
C ALA A 104 -6.79 7.71 12.93
N LEU A 105 -6.71 6.53 12.31
CA LEU A 105 -6.13 5.35 12.95
C LEU A 105 -4.65 5.54 13.30
N ASP A 106 -3.87 6.16 12.43
CA ASP A 106 -2.47 6.52 12.70
C ASP A 106 -2.34 7.42 13.94
N ILE A 107 -3.17 8.46 14.03
CA ILE A 107 -3.19 9.36 15.19
C ILE A 107 -3.66 8.65 16.47
N GLU A 108 -4.67 7.79 16.38
CA GLU A 108 -5.28 7.11 17.54
C GLU A 108 -4.41 5.99 18.10
N TYR A 109 -3.78 5.20 17.23
CA TYR A 109 -3.01 4.03 17.60
C TYR A 109 -1.49 4.28 17.61
N GLY A 110 -1.03 5.43 17.12
CA GLY A 110 0.38 5.85 17.17
C GLY A 110 1.32 4.81 16.58
N ASP A 111 2.28 4.36 17.39
CA ASP A 111 3.30 3.39 16.96
C ASP A 111 2.73 2.03 16.52
N ASP A 112 1.45 1.73 16.76
CA ASP A 112 0.83 0.47 16.35
C ASP A 112 0.25 0.51 14.92
N ILE A 113 -0.03 1.70 14.36
CA ILE A 113 -0.52 1.90 12.99
C ILE A 113 0.13 3.14 12.39
N LEU A 114 0.83 3.01 11.27
CA LEU A 114 1.54 4.11 10.63
C LEU A 114 1.19 4.23 9.15
N VAL A 115 0.79 5.41 8.69
CA VAL A 115 0.67 5.73 7.26
C VAL A 115 2.01 6.28 6.79
N LEU A 116 2.82 5.43 6.15
CA LEU A 116 4.23 5.70 5.85
C LEU A 116 4.46 6.53 4.58
N ASP A 117 3.56 6.40 3.61
CA ASP A 117 3.66 7.12 2.34
C ASP A 117 2.33 7.11 1.58
N ILE A 118 2.15 8.12 0.73
CA ILE A 118 1.00 8.30 -0.14
C ILE A 118 1.49 8.72 -1.53
N GLN A 119 1.17 7.93 -2.55
CA GLN A 119 1.47 8.21 -3.95
C GLN A 119 0.19 8.36 -4.76
N GLU A 120 0.17 9.25 -5.75
CA GLU A 120 -0.97 9.45 -6.65
C GLU A 120 -0.63 9.00 -8.08
N LEU A 121 -1.55 8.26 -8.70
CA LEU A 121 -1.43 7.73 -10.08
C LEU A 121 -2.61 8.13 -10.94
#